data_AF-A0AAT9HQT7-F1
#
_entry.id   AF-A0AAT9HQT7-F1
#
_cell.length_a   1.000
_cell.length_b   1.000
_cell.length_c   1.000
_cell.angle_alpha   90.00
_cell.angle_beta   90.00
_cell.angle_gamma   90.00
#
_symmetry.space_group_name_H-M   'P 1'
#
loop_
_entity.id
_entity.type
_entity.pdbx_description
1 polymer ?
#
loop_
_entity_poly.entity_id
_entity_poly.type
_entity_poly.pdbx_seq_one_letter_code
_entity_poly.pdbx_strand_id
1 'polypeptide(L)'
;MLVAATLIAGAVAAPTASATADSHHVKDREATGVAIAADRAAKAGIDWQDCPADWNLAAPIQCGWVSVPMDYAKPYGKQIKLAVDRIGNTGTRSERQGALLYNPGGPGGSGLRFPARVTAKNPVWANTAKAYDFVGFDPRGVGKSAPISCADPQEFVKAPKADPVPAPRPTSVPSANSRASTQRAARSAAARCCRT
;
A
#
# COMPACT_ATOMS: atom_id res chain seq x y z
N MET A 1 21.38 -62.53 41.90
CA MET A 1 22.04 -61.34 41.32
C MET A 1 21.62 -61.22 39.86
N LEU A 2 21.06 -60.06 39.49
CA LEU A 2 21.02 -59.36 38.17
C LEU A 2 19.68 -58.61 37.99
N VAL A 3 19.61 -57.40 38.54
CA VAL A 3 19.49 -56.08 37.86
C VAL A 3 18.22 -55.91 37.00
N ALA A 4 17.20 -55.25 37.58
CA ALA A 4 16.08 -54.66 36.86
C ALA A 4 16.44 -53.23 36.43
N ALA A 5 16.36 -52.93 35.14
CA ALA A 5 16.60 -51.60 34.60
C ALA A 5 15.26 -50.86 34.41
N THR A 6 15.02 -49.83 35.23
CA THR A 6 13.90 -48.90 35.06
C THR A 6 14.31 -47.72 34.17
N LEU A 7 13.67 -47.61 33.00
CA LEU A 7 13.75 -46.44 32.11
C LEU A 7 12.83 -45.33 32.64
N ILE A 8 13.42 -44.22 33.08
CA ILE A 8 12.69 -42.99 33.43
C ILE A 8 12.60 -42.14 32.15
N ALA A 9 11.41 -42.08 31.55
CA ALA A 9 11.12 -41.15 30.46
C ALA A 9 10.86 -39.74 31.03
N GLY A 10 11.85 -38.85 30.92
CA GLY A 10 11.69 -37.44 31.26
C GLY A 10 10.84 -36.71 30.23
N ALA A 11 9.63 -36.29 30.62
CA ALA A 11 8.81 -35.40 29.80
C ALA A 11 9.36 -33.97 29.91
N VAL A 12 10.02 -33.49 28.85
CA VAL A 12 10.38 -32.08 28.71
C VAL A 12 9.13 -31.31 28.30
N ALA A 13 8.48 -30.63 29.24
CA ALA A 13 7.43 -29.67 28.93
C ALA A 13 8.07 -28.42 28.32
N ALA A 14 7.93 -28.25 26.99
CA ALA A 14 8.31 -27.02 26.33
C ALA A 14 7.27 -25.92 26.65
N PRO A 15 7.69 -24.69 27.03
CA PRO A 15 6.74 -23.60 27.23
C PRO A 15 6.12 -23.22 25.88
N THR A 16 4.80 -23.28 25.78
CA THR A 16 4.04 -22.74 24.66
C THR A 16 4.20 -21.22 24.66
N ALA A 17 4.97 -20.69 23.71
CA ALA A 17 5.15 -19.26 23.55
C ALA A 17 3.80 -18.58 23.22
N SER A 18 3.30 -17.74 24.14
CA SER A 18 2.12 -16.88 23.98
C SER A 18 2.37 -15.76 22.96
N ALA A 19 2.55 -16.10 21.68
CA ALA A 19 2.71 -15.12 20.60
C ALA A 19 1.36 -14.70 19.97
N THR A 20 0.26 -15.34 20.35
CA THR A 20 -1.05 -15.14 19.70
C THR A 20 -1.82 -13.95 20.26
N ALA A 21 -1.87 -13.76 21.59
CA ALA A 21 -2.72 -12.74 22.23
C ALA A 21 -2.37 -11.30 21.80
N ASP A 22 -1.08 -10.92 21.79
CA ASP A 22 -0.66 -9.57 21.38
C ASP A 22 -0.97 -9.29 19.90
N SER A 23 -0.89 -10.30 19.04
CA SER A 23 -1.16 -10.16 17.60
C SER A 23 -2.64 -9.94 17.29
N HIS A 24 -3.55 -10.46 18.12
CA HIS A 24 -4.98 -10.24 18.00
C HIS A 24 -5.35 -8.82 18.45
N HIS A 25 -4.82 -8.37 19.60
CA HIS A 25 -5.07 -7.02 20.10
C HIS A 25 -4.60 -5.89 19.16
N VAL A 26 -3.49 -6.08 18.43
CA VAL A 26 -3.03 -5.09 17.44
C VAL A 26 -3.97 -5.03 16.23
N LYS A 27 -4.41 -6.19 15.70
CA LYS A 27 -5.34 -6.24 14.56
C LYS A 27 -6.67 -5.57 14.86
N ASP A 28 -7.20 -5.77 16.07
CA ASP A 28 -8.47 -5.15 16.49
C ASP A 28 -8.36 -3.62 16.59
N ARG A 29 -7.21 -3.12 17.07
CA ARG A 29 -6.92 -1.68 17.13
C ARG A 29 -6.73 -1.07 15.75
N GLU A 30 -6.03 -1.74 14.85
CA GLU A 30 -5.86 -1.29 13.46
C GLU A 30 -7.19 -1.22 12.74
N ALA A 31 -8.04 -2.25 12.85
CA ALA A 31 -9.37 -2.26 12.23
C ALA A 31 -10.25 -1.12 12.75
N THR A 32 -10.25 -0.90 14.07
CA THR A 32 -10.95 0.23 14.70
C THR A 32 -10.41 1.57 14.19
N GLY A 33 -9.08 1.69 14.10
CA GLY A 33 -8.44 2.90 13.59
C GLY A 33 -8.71 3.17 12.11
N VAL A 34 -8.83 2.13 11.28
CA VAL A 34 -9.26 2.24 9.88
C VAL A 34 -10.68 2.84 9.82
N ALA A 35 -11.61 2.34 10.62
CA ALA A 35 -12.97 2.87 10.66
C ALA A 35 -13.01 4.35 11.08
N ILE A 36 -12.24 4.72 12.12
CA ILE A 36 -12.11 6.11 12.58
C ILE A 36 -11.54 7.01 11.48
N ALA A 37 -10.48 6.56 10.81
CA ALA A 37 -9.85 7.33 9.75
C ALA A 37 -10.77 7.50 8.53
N ALA A 38 -11.51 6.47 8.15
CA ALA A 38 -12.47 6.53 7.05
C ALA A 38 -13.62 7.50 7.35
N ASP A 39 -14.20 7.45 8.55
CA ASP A 39 -15.24 8.40 8.99
C ASP A 39 -14.71 9.85 8.98
N ARG A 40 -13.50 10.07 9.50
CA ARG A 40 -12.87 11.40 9.48
C ARG A 40 -12.62 11.91 8.06
N ALA A 41 -12.09 11.07 7.18
CA ALA A 41 -11.86 11.43 5.79
C ALA A 41 -13.17 11.74 5.07
N ALA A 42 -14.23 10.96 5.31
CA ALA A 42 -15.56 11.22 4.75
C ALA A 42 -16.14 12.55 5.25
N LYS A 43 -16.02 12.86 6.54
CA LYS A 43 -16.49 14.13 7.14
C LYS A 43 -15.70 15.34 6.65
N ALA A 44 -14.39 15.21 6.50
CA ALA A 44 -13.54 16.28 5.99
C ALA A 44 -13.78 16.54 4.49
N GLY A 45 -14.09 15.49 3.75
CA GLY A 45 -14.21 15.55 2.29
C GLY A 45 -12.87 15.82 1.62
N ILE A 46 -12.95 16.15 0.33
CA ILE A 46 -11.81 16.57 -0.48
C ILE A 46 -12.13 17.97 -1.01
N ASP A 47 -11.25 18.92 -0.71
CA ASP A 47 -11.28 20.24 -1.32
C ASP A 47 -10.70 20.14 -2.74
N TRP A 48 -11.59 19.99 -3.72
CA TRP A 48 -11.21 19.85 -5.13
C TRP A 48 -10.86 21.21 -5.73
N GLN A 49 -9.63 21.34 -6.20
CA GLN A 49 -9.09 22.56 -6.77
C GLN A 49 -8.48 22.26 -8.14
N ASP A 50 -8.08 23.30 -8.86
CA ASP A 50 -7.24 23.12 -10.04
C ASP A 50 -5.94 22.40 -9.66
N CYS A 51 -5.49 21.53 -10.54
CA CYS A 51 -4.29 20.75 -10.29
C CYS A 51 -3.04 21.64 -10.25
N PRO A 52 -2.12 21.41 -9.28
CA PRO A 52 -0.84 22.09 -9.27
C PRO A 52 -0.10 21.93 -10.62
N ALA A 53 0.57 22.98 -11.08
CA ALA A 53 1.23 22.99 -12.39
C ALA A 53 2.23 21.83 -12.56
N ASP A 54 2.95 21.46 -11.49
CA ASP A 54 3.96 20.39 -11.49
C ASP A 54 3.35 18.97 -11.56
N TRP A 55 2.02 18.83 -11.50
CA TRP A 55 1.34 17.54 -11.69
C TRP A 55 1.10 17.24 -13.18
N ASN A 56 1.23 18.26 -14.04
CA ASN A 56 1.00 18.15 -15.49
C ASN A 56 -0.38 17.54 -15.81
N LEU A 57 -1.41 18.04 -15.14
CA LEU A 57 -2.81 17.67 -15.34
C LEU A 57 -3.58 18.93 -15.76
N ALA A 58 -4.24 18.86 -16.90
CA ALA A 58 -5.02 19.98 -17.44
C ALA A 58 -6.47 19.92 -16.97
N ALA A 59 -7.11 21.09 -16.89
CA ALA A 59 -8.55 21.21 -16.73
C ALA A 59 -9.28 20.36 -17.81
N PRO A 60 -10.45 19.77 -17.48
CA PRO A 60 -11.24 19.95 -16.26
C PRO A 60 -10.89 18.96 -15.14
N ILE A 61 -9.71 18.35 -15.14
CA ILE A 61 -9.28 17.47 -14.04
C ILE A 61 -9.00 18.33 -12.81
N GLN A 62 -9.58 17.95 -11.68
CA GLN A 62 -9.39 18.58 -10.38
C GLN A 62 -8.50 17.71 -9.50
N CYS A 63 -7.74 18.32 -8.61
CA CYS A 63 -6.86 17.62 -7.68
C CYS A 63 -7.20 17.98 -6.23
N GLY A 64 -6.77 17.11 -5.32
CA GLY A 64 -6.99 17.31 -3.89
C GLY A 64 -6.17 16.36 -3.04
N TRP A 65 -6.51 16.33 -1.75
CA TRP A 65 -5.80 15.54 -0.75
C TRP A 65 -6.76 14.82 0.19
N VAL A 66 -6.44 13.57 0.52
CA VAL A 66 -7.08 12.81 1.60
C VAL A 66 -6.09 12.66 2.74
N SER A 67 -6.46 13.07 3.96
CA SER A 67 -5.61 12.89 5.14
C SER A 67 -5.88 11.55 5.83
N VAL A 68 -4.84 10.75 6.06
CA VAL A 68 -4.93 9.44 6.72
C VAL A 68 -3.82 9.28 7.76
N PRO A 69 -4.00 8.44 8.79
CA PRO A 69 -2.93 8.19 9.76
C PRO A 69 -1.78 7.41 9.12
N MET A 70 -0.56 7.73 9.57
CA MET A 70 0.64 6.96 9.26
C MET A 70 0.53 5.54 9.84
N ASP A 71 0.01 5.43 11.06
CA ASP A 71 -0.19 4.19 11.81
C ASP A 71 -1.67 4.10 12.24
N TYR A 72 -2.41 3.13 11.71
CA TYR A 72 -3.84 2.98 12.02
C TYR A 72 -4.08 2.50 13.45
N ALA A 73 -3.12 1.85 14.14
CA ALA A 73 -3.26 1.58 15.57
C ALA A 73 -3.20 2.87 16.42
N LYS A 74 -2.74 3.98 15.83
CA LYS A 74 -2.69 5.33 16.41
C LYS A 74 -3.42 6.31 15.48
N PRO A 75 -4.76 6.20 15.33
CA PRO A 75 -5.51 6.93 14.30
C PRO A 75 -5.48 8.46 14.45
N TYR A 76 -5.19 8.95 15.66
CA TYR A 76 -5.01 10.38 15.97
C TYR A 76 -3.55 10.85 15.93
N GLY A 77 -2.62 9.94 15.60
CA GLY A 77 -1.19 10.25 15.52
C GLY A 77 -0.82 11.00 14.24
N LYS A 78 0.46 10.87 13.85
CA LYS A 78 0.99 11.52 12.65
C LYS A 78 0.14 11.19 11.42
N GLN A 79 -0.34 12.24 10.74
CA GLN A 79 -1.09 12.11 9.50
C GLN A 79 -0.15 12.20 8.28
N ILE A 80 -0.57 11.60 7.18
CA ILE A 80 -0.02 11.80 5.84
C ILE A 80 -1.13 12.22 4.89
N LYS A 81 -0.76 12.88 3.81
CA LYS A 81 -1.68 13.24 2.73
C LYS A 81 -1.52 12.27 1.58
N LEU A 82 -2.65 11.79 1.06
CA LEU A 82 -2.74 11.04 -0.18
C LEU A 82 -3.22 11.98 -1.28
N ALA A 83 -2.44 12.11 -2.35
CA ALA A 83 -2.81 12.85 -3.54
C ALA A 83 -3.91 12.12 -4.31
N VAL A 84 -4.91 12.87 -4.75
CA VAL A 84 -6.02 12.38 -5.57
C VAL A 84 -6.29 13.33 -6.72
N ASP A 85 -6.74 12.79 -7.86
CA ASP A 85 -7.27 13.55 -8.98
C ASP A 85 -8.66 13.02 -9.37
N ARG A 86 -9.49 13.88 -9.95
CA ARG A 86 -10.85 13.55 -10.36
C ARG A 86 -11.25 14.27 -11.64
N ILE A 87 -12.04 13.59 -12.46
CA ILE A 87 -12.97 14.23 -13.39
C ILE A 87 -14.39 13.70 -13.12
N GLY A 88 -15.38 14.58 -13.13
CA GLY A 88 -16.78 14.20 -12.93
C GLY A 88 -17.32 13.35 -14.09
N ASN A 89 -18.39 12.61 -13.82
CA ASN A 89 -19.10 11.85 -14.85
C ASN A 89 -19.59 12.79 -15.98
N THR A 90 -19.65 12.26 -17.20
CA THR A 90 -20.07 13.01 -18.41
C THR A 90 -21.56 12.89 -18.71
N GLY A 91 -22.28 12.02 -17.98
CA GLY A 91 -23.71 11.80 -18.12
C GLY A 91 -24.55 12.76 -17.27
N THR A 92 -25.86 12.57 -17.34
CA THR A 92 -26.84 13.27 -16.51
C THR A 92 -26.70 12.88 -15.03
N ARG A 93 -27.29 13.70 -14.15
CA ARG A 93 -27.31 13.42 -12.70
C ARG A 93 -27.96 12.08 -12.35
N SER A 94 -28.96 11.64 -13.11
CA SER A 94 -29.64 10.36 -12.94
C SER A 94 -28.83 9.16 -13.42
N GLU A 95 -27.91 9.36 -14.36
CA GLU A 95 -27.00 8.30 -14.84
C GLU A 95 -25.82 8.08 -13.88
N ARG A 96 -25.50 9.07 -13.03
CA ARG A 96 -24.37 9.00 -12.10
C ARG A 96 -24.60 7.94 -11.01
N GLN A 97 -23.70 6.96 -10.97
CA GLN A 97 -23.69 5.84 -10.03
C GLN A 97 -22.65 6.02 -8.91
N GLY A 98 -21.65 6.89 -9.08
CA GLY A 98 -20.67 7.16 -8.02
C GLY A 98 -19.27 7.47 -8.56
N ALA A 99 -18.25 7.06 -7.82
CA ALA A 99 -16.85 7.21 -8.19
C ALA A 99 -16.23 5.85 -8.57
N LEU A 100 -15.46 5.83 -9.66
CA LEU A 100 -14.61 4.73 -10.06
C LEU A 100 -13.18 5.02 -9.63
N LEU A 101 -12.73 4.34 -8.58
CA LEU A 101 -11.39 4.47 -8.04
C LEU A 101 -10.43 3.48 -8.73
N TYR A 102 -9.28 3.98 -9.19
CA TYR A 102 -8.31 3.19 -9.94
C TYR A 102 -7.01 2.95 -9.17
N ASN A 103 -6.56 1.69 -9.14
CA ASN A 103 -5.23 1.30 -8.68
C ASN A 103 -4.54 0.52 -9.82
N PRO A 104 -3.45 1.04 -10.40
CA PRO A 104 -2.79 0.42 -11.56
C PRO A 104 -2.05 -0.89 -11.24
N GLY A 105 -1.88 -1.25 -9.97
CA GLY A 105 -1.04 -2.36 -9.54
C GLY A 105 0.42 -1.93 -9.32
N GLY A 106 1.35 -2.88 -9.42
CA GLY A 106 2.74 -2.69 -9.00
C GLY A 106 3.07 -3.49 -7.75
N PRO A 107 3.77 -2.95 -6.75
CA PRO A 107 3.48 -1.69 -6.06
C PRO A 107 4.39 -0.53 -6.50
N GLY A 108 4.10 0.69 -6.04
CA GLY A 108 4.84 1.90 -6.42
C GLY A 108 4.29 2.62 -7.65
N GLY A 109 3.26 2.08 -8.30
CA GLY A 109 2.57 2.73 -9.41
C GLY A 109 1.67 3.87 -8.94
N SER A 110 1.82 5.03 -9.59
CA SER A 110 0.91 6.18 -9.40
C SER A 110 -0.43 5.92 -10.08
N GLY A 111 -1.54 6.09 -9.35
CA GLY A 111 -2.89 5.99 -9.90
C GLY A 111 -3.42 7.31 -10.46
N LEU A 112 -2.71 8.43 -10.26
CA LEU A 112 -3.02 9.72 -10.88
C LEU A 112 -2.95 9.62 -12.42
N ARG A 113 -3.57 10.59 -13.10
CA ARG A 113 -3.82 10.64 -14.56
C ARG A 113 -4.85 9.63 -15.07
N PHE A 114 -5.42 8.77 -14.22
CA PHE A 114 -6.57 7.95 -14.62
C PHE A 114 -7.75 8.80 -15.17
N PRO A 115 -8.10 9.97 -14.58
CA PRO A 115 -9.12 10.87 -15.14
C PRO A 115 -8.86 11.33 -16.58
N ALA A 116 -7.60 11.40 -17.02
CA ALA A 116 -7.25 11.81 -18.38
C ALA A 116 -7.76 10.83 -19.45
N ARG A 117 -8.16 9.61 -19.07
CA ARG A 117 -8.81 8.67 -20.00
C ARG A 117 -10.16 9.19 -20.52
N VAL A 118 -10.84 10.02 -19.74
CA VAL A 118 -12.09 10.66 -20.12
C VAL A 118 -11.84 11.80 -21.12
N THR A 119 -10.87 12.69 -20.84
CA THR A 119 -10.55 13.82 -21.72
C THR A 119 -9.91 13.37 -23.04
N ALA A 120 -9.15 12.27 -23.02
CA ALA A 120 -8.61 11.65 -24.22
C ALA A 120 -9.67 10.93 -25.08
N LYS A 121 -10.95 10.93 -24.67
CA LYS A 121 -12.08 10.30 -25.36
C LYS A 121 -11.82 8.84 -25.74
N ASN A 122 -11.15 8.09 -24.86
CA ASN A 122 -10.87 6.69 -25.11
C ASN A 122 -12.20 5.89 -25.17
N PRO A 123 -12.51 5.20 -26.28
CA PRO A 123 -13.77 4.49 -26.46
C PRO A 123 -14.07 3.45 -25.38
N VAL A 124 -13.02 2.83 -24.81
CA VAL A 124 -13.14 1.83 -23.73
C VAL A 124 -13.82 2.43 -22.49
N TRP A 125 -13.61 3.72 -22.23
CA TRP A 125 -14.08 4.39 -21.02
C TRP A 125 -15.32 5.23 -21.24
N ALA A 126 -15.76 5.44 -22.49
CA ALA A 126 -16.81 6.40 -22.82
C ALA A 126 -18.14 6.11 -22.11
N ASN A 127 -18.58 4.84 -22.09
CA ASN A 127 -19.82 4.45 -21.41
C ASN A 127 -19.67 4.52 -19.89
N THR A 128 -18.54 4.06 -19.36
CA THR A 128 -18.23 4.11 -17.93
C THR A 128 -18.17 5.56 -17.43
N ALA A 129 -17.62 6.47 -18.22
CA ALA A 129 -17.53 7.90 -17.89
C ALA A 129 -18.90 8.57 -17.78
N LYS A 130 -19.96 8.05 -18.43
CA LYS A 130 -21.32 8.58 -18.23
C LYS A 130 -21.81 8.32 -16.81
N ALA A 131 -21.49 7.15 -16.25
CA ALA A 131 -22.01 6.71 -14.96
C ALA A 131 -21.08 7.06 -13.78
N TYR A 132 -19.77 7.18 -13.98
CA TYR A 132 -18.83 7.31 -12.87
C TYR A 132 -17.95 8.56 -12.99
N ASP A 133 -17.71 9.21 -11.85
CA ASP A 133 -16.56 10.10 -11.69
C ASP A 133 -15.29 9.25 -11.71
N PHE A 134 -14.30 9.61 -12.51
CA PHE A 134 -13.03 8.86 -12.54
C PHE A 134 -12.11 9.47 -11.49
N VAL A 135 -11.60 8.63 -10.59
CA VAL A 135 -10.72 9.05 -9.49
C VAL A 135 -9.43 8.25 -9.53
N GLY A 136 -8.30 8.95 -9.67
CA GLY A 136 -6.98 8.41 -9.45
C GLY A 136 -6.47 8.79 -8.07
N PHE A 137 -5.58 7.97 -7.52
CA PHE A 137 -4.90 8.29 -6.27
C PHE A 137 -3.49 7.71 -6.27
N ASP A 138 -2.60 8.38 -5.54
CA ASP A 138 -1.29 7.83 -5.23
C ASP A 138 -1.35 7.09 -3.89
N PRO A 139 -1.05 5.77 -3.83
CA PRO A 139 -0.92 5.05 -2.57
C PRO A 139 0.14 5.66 -1.64
N ARG A 140 0.11 5.32 -0.34
CA ARG A 140 1.13 5.81 0.59
C ARG A 140 2.54 5.50 0.09
N GLY A 141 3.46 6.47 0.16
CA GLY A 141 4.84 6.30 -0.26
C GLY A 141 5.07 6.41 -1.77
N VAL A 142 4.03 6.68 -2.56
CA VAL A 142 4.08 6.72 -4.02
C VAL A 142 3.85 8.14 -4.53
N GLY A 143 4.59 8.53 -5.57
CA GLY A 143 4.35 9.76 -6.33
C GLY A 143 4.26 10.99 -5.43
N LYS A 144 3.09 11.64 -5.41
CA LYS A 144 2.83 12.85 -4.63
C LYS A 144 2.35 12.54 -3.20
N SER A 145 2.14 11.28 -2.83
CA SER A 145 1.63 10.83 -1.52
C SER A 145 2.74 10.41 -0.56
N ALA A 146 3.26 11.36 0.21
CA ALA A 146 4.30 11.13 1.23
C ALA A 146 5.44 10.20 0.71
N PRO A 147 6.09 10.57 -0.41
CA PRO A 147 6.98 9.68 -1.16
C PRO A 147 8.11 9.11 -0.32
N ILE A 148 8.47 7.86 -0.62
CA ILE A 148 9.61 7.16 -0.03
C ILE A 148 10.66 7.01 -1.12
N SER A 149 11.92 7.32 -0.80
CA SER A 149 13.06 7.03 -1.67
C SER A 149 14.05 6.15 -0.94
N CYS A 150 14.39 5.01 -1.54
CA CYS A 150 15.32 4.01 -0.98
C CYS A 150 16.63 3.90 -1.77
N ALA A 151 16.76 4.69 -2.82
CA ALA A 151 17.91 4.74 -3.70
C ALA A 151 18.06 6.18 -4.22
N ASP A 152 19.30 6.58 -4.49
CA ASP A 152 19.53 7.78 -5.29
C ASP A 152 18.82 7.60 -6.66
N PRO A 153 17.97 8.55 -7.09
CA PRO A 153 17.31 8.49 -8.39
C PRO A 153 18.29 8.24 -9.56
N GLN A 154 19.54 8.70 -9.45
CA GLN A 154 20.60 8.48 -10.45
C GLN A 154 21.12 7.03 -10.47
N GLU A 155 20.98 6.29 -9.37
CA GLU A 155 21.32 4.86 -9.28
C GLU A 155 20.18 3.96 -9.77
N PHE A 156 18.93 4.41 -9.66
CA PHE A 156 17.74 3.63 -10.05
C PHE A 156 17.54 3.55 -11.57
N VAL A 157 17.95 4.58 -12.32
CA VAL A 157 17.81 4.65 -13.78
C VAL A 157 18.96 3.96 -14.55
N LYS A 158 19.96 3.43 -13.85
CA LYS A 158 21.01 2.62 -14.48
C LYS A 158 20.38 1.31 -14.97
N ALA A 159 20.63 0.97 -16.25
CA ALA A 159 20.10 -0.19 -17.00
C ALA A 159 20.14 -1.51 -16.19
N PRO A 160 19.33 -2.53 -16.54
CA PRO A 160 18.94 -3.61 -15.63
C PRO A 160 20.13 -4.19 -14.86
N LYS A 161 20.12 -4.04 -13.54
CA LYS A 161 20.89 -4.94 -12.70
C LYS A 161 20.31 -6.33 -12.99
N ALA A 162 21.15 -7.28 -13.37
CA ALA A 162 20.72 -8.66 -13.50
C ALA A 162 19.90 -9.00 -12.25
N ASP A 163 18.72 -9.59 -12.43
CA ASP A 163 18.00 -10.19 -11.31
C ASP A 163 19.03 -10.99 -10.52
N PRO A 164 19.16 -10.79 -9.19
CA PRO A 164 19.99 -11.67 -8.40
C PRO A 164 19.34 -13.04 -8.48
N VAL A 165 19.68 -13.82 -9.50
CA VAL A 165 19.36 -15.23 -9.58
C VAL A 165 20.03 -15.80 -8.35
N PRO A 166 19.26 -16.26 -7.34
CA PRO A 166 19.88 -16.92 -6.22
C PRO A 166 20.70 -18.06 -6.81
N ALA A 167 21.97 -18.18 -6.39
CA ALA A 167 22.82 -19.28 -6.80
C ALA A 167 22.03 -20.61 -6.72
N PRO A 168 22.25 -21.57 -7.64
CA PRO A 168 21.49 -22.80 -7.70
C PRO A 168 21.31 -23.37 -6.30
N ARG A 169 20.05 -23.54 -5.89
CA ARG A 169 19.71 -24.06 -4.56
C ARG A 169 20.41 -25.41 -4.40
N PRO A 170 21.24 -25.64 -3.36
CA PRO A 170 21.58 -27.00 -2.97
C PRO A 170 20.27 -27.76 -2.77
N THR A 171 20.15 -28.97 -3.29
CA THR A 171 18.91 -29.76 -3.38
C THR A 171 18.31 -30.17 -2.02
N SER A 172 18.71 -29.56 -0.91
CA SER A 172 18.08 -29.68 0.40
C SER A 172 17.35 -28.39 0.80
N VAL A 173 16.05 -28.51 1.01
CA VAL A 173 15.19 -27.43 1.51
C VAL A 173 15.25 -27.41 3.04
N PRO A 174 15.57 -26.26 3.66
CA PRO A 174 14.96 -25.91 4.94
C PRO A 174 14.01 -24.72 4.72
N SER A 175 12.71 -25.01 4.75
CA SER A 175 11.58 -24.09 4.59
C SER A 175 11.62 -22.89 5.57
N ALA A 176 12.37 -22.99 6.67
CA ALA A 176 12.54 -21.92 7.65
C ALA A 176 13.50 -20.79 7.18
N ASN A 177 14.48 -21.08 6.32
CA ASN A 177 15.51 -20.11 5.94
C ASN A 177 15.06 -19.15 4.84
N SER A 178 14.05 -19.47 4.04
CA SER A 178 13.56 -18.57 3.00
C SER A 178 12.92 -17.32 3.59
N ARG A 179 11.93 -17.48 4.49
CA ARG A 179 11.23 -16.37 5.15
C ARG A 179 12.18 -15.44 5.91
N ALA A 180 13.09 -16.01 6.71
CA ALA A 180 14.07 -15.22 7.45
C ALA A 180 15.01 -14.43 6.51
N SER A 181 15.34 -14.99 5.35
CA SER A 181 16.17 -14.33 4.35
C SER A 181 15.40 -13.24 3.60
N THR A 182 14.13 -13.48 3.22
CA THR A 182 13.26 -12.46 2.62
C THR A 182 13.01 -11.31 3.59
N GLN A 183 12.83 -11.62 4.87
CA GLN A 183 12.56 -10.64 5.92
C GLN A 183 13.82 -9.82 6.25
N ARG A 184 15.01 -10.42 6.22
CA ARG A 184 16.28 -9.69 6.30
C ARG A 184 16.49 -8.79 5.08
N ALA A 185 16.25 -9.28 3.87
CA ALA A 185 16.36 -8.48 2.65
C ALA A 185 15.38 -7.29 2.65
N ALA A 186 14.13 -7.51 3.06
CA ALA A 186 13.13 -6.46 3.22
C ALA A 186 13.52 -5.43 4.29
N ARG A 187 14.06 -5.87 5.44
CA ARG A 187 14.56 -4.97 6.49
C ARG A 187 15.75 -4.13 6.03
N SER A 188 16.71 -4.73 5.32
CA SER A 188 17.87 -4.00 4.77
C SER A 188 17.48 -3.04 3.65
N ALA A 189 16.47 -3.37 2.84
CA ALA A 189 15.91 -2.43 1.87
C ALA A 189 15.19 -1.26 2.57
N ALA A 190 14.37 -1.54 3.57
CA ALA A 190 13.66 -0.53 4.36
C ALA A 190 14.63 0.42 5.10
N ALA A 191 15.78 -0.07 5.57
CA ALA A 191 16.78 0.75 6.25
C ALA A 191 17.44 1.80 5.35
N ARG A 192 17.41 1.62 4.02
CA ARG A 192 17.90 2.60 3.04
C ARG A 192 16.84 3.61 2.61
N CYS A 193 15.59 3.41 3.03
CA CYS A 193 14.48 4.27 2.66
C CYS A 193 14.42 5.52 3.54
N CYS A 194 14.65 6.69 2.93
CA CYS A 194 14.39 7.99 3.53
C CYS A 194 13.07 8.57 3.01
N ARG A 195 12.41 9.41 3.82
CA ARG A 195 11.38 10.31 3.29
C ARG A 195 12.08 11.42 2.52
N THR A 196 11.59 11.71 1.32
CA THR A 196 11.96 12.90 0.56
C THR A 196 11.05 14.06 0.94
#